data_AF-A0A4Q5PKE1-F1
#
_entry.id   AF-A0A4Q5PKE1-F1
#
_cell.length_a   1.000
_cell.length_b   1.000
_cell.length_c   1.000
_cell.angle_alpha   90.00
_cell.angle_beta   90.00
_cell.angle_gamma   90.00
#
_symmetry.space_group_name_H-M   'P 1'
#
loop_
_entity.id
_entity.type
_entity.pdbx_description
1 polymer ?
#
loop_
_entity_poly.entity_id
_entity_poly.type
_entity_poly.pdbx_seq_one_letter_code
_entity_poly.pdbx_strand_id
1 'polypeptide(L)' 'MWRIWLLFDPRRALVLLFTFLFGLAIVIHFILLSTDRFNWLEGPRKGPAKTSEISLPYAPPVMPS' A
#
# COMPACT_ATOMS: atom_id res chain seq x y z
N MET A 1 39.30 7.79 12.22
CA MET A 1 38.05 7.30 12.83
C MET A 1 37.76 5.86 12.37
N TRP A 2 38.59 4.90 12.77
CA TRP A 2 38.40 3.47 12.46
C TRP A 2 38.05 2.65 13.71
N ARG A 3 38.25 3.24 14.90
CA ARG A 3 37.97 2.65 16.20
C ARG A 3 36.49 2.36 16.44
N ILE A 4 35.58 3.00 15.70
CA ILE A 4 34.14 2.73 15.78
C ILE A 4 33.82 1.27 15.38
N TRP A 5 34.64 0.67 14.49
CA TRP A 5 34.52 -0.71 14.05
C TRP A 5 35.06 -1.74 15.05
N LEU A 6 35.78 -1.31 16.11
CA LEU A 6 36.17 -2.19 17.21
C LEU A 6 35.04 -2.37 18.24
N LEU A 7 34.07 -1.45 18.27
CA LEU A 7 32.91 -1.50 19.18
C LEU A 7 31.66 -2.03 18.48
N PHE A 8 31.50 -1.72 17.18
CA PHE A 8 30.38 -2.17 16.38
C PHE A 8 30.84 -3.22 15.38
N ASP A 9 30.32 -4.45 15.52
CA ASP A 9 30.52 -5.50 14.52
C ASP A 9 30.02 -5.00 13.16
N PRO A 10 30.90 -4.94 12.14
CA PRO A 10 30.59 -4.28 10.86
C PRO A 10 29.32 -4.81 10.20
N ARG A 11 29.10 -6.12 10.35
CA ARG A 11 27.93 -6.81 9.82
C ARG A 11 26.63 -6.35 10.50
N ARG A 12 26.62 -6.22 11.83
CA ARG A 12 25.45 -5.74 12.58
C ARG A 12 25.14 -4.28 12.29
N ALA A 13 26.16 -3.43 12.18
CA ALA A 13 25.98 -2.03 11.84
C ALA A 13 25.34 -1.85 10.45
N LEU A 14 25.81 -2.59 9.43
CA LEU A 14 25.21 -2.57 8.10
C LEU A 14 23.77 -3.10 8.10
N VAL A 15 23.51 -4.20 8.81
CA VAL A 15 22.16 -4.77 8.91
C VAL A 15 21.21 -3.81 9.63
N LEU A 16 21.60 -3.23 10.77
CA LEU A 16 20.78 -2.26 11.49
C LEU A 16 20.48 -1.03 10.64
N LEU A 17 21.47 -0.49 9.94
CA LEU A 17 21.28 0.64 9.04
C LEU A 17 20.28 0.28 7.93
N PHE A 18 20.48 -0.85 7.25
CA PHE A 18 19.57 -1.31 6.20
C PHE A 18 18.15 -1.53 6.71
N THR A 19 17.99 -2.26 7.82
CA THR A 19 16.67 -2.55 8.40
C THR A 19 15.99 -1.26 8.88
N PHE A 20 16.74 -0.33 9.47
CA PHE A 20 16.20 0.97 9.91
C PHE A 20 15.72 1.81 8.72
N LEU A 21 16.57 2.00 7.70
CA LEU A 21 16.20 2.78 6.52
C LEU A 21 15.07 2.12 5.74
N PHE A 22 15.08 0.79 5.62
CA PHE A 22 14.04 0.04 4.92
C PHE A 22 12.70 0.09 5.66
N GLY A 23 12.71 -0.12 6.98
CA GLY A 23 11.52 0.03 7.81
C GLY A 23 10.95 1.44 7.72
N LEU A 24 11.80 2.47 7.83
CA LEU A 24 11.41 3.86 7.68
C LEU A 24 10.80 4.13 6.29
N ALA A 25 11.40 3.60 5.23
CA ALA A 25 10.88 3.72 3.87
C ALA A 25 9.48 3.12 3.76
N ILE A 26 9.26 1.89 4.25
CA ILE A 26 7.94 1.24 4.22
C ILE A 26 6.91 2.08 4.98
N VAL A 27 7.22 2.55 6.19
CA VAL A 27 6.31 3.37 7.00
C VAL A 27 5.88 4.62 6.24
N ILE A 28 6.82 5.33 5.59
CA ILE A 28 6.51 6.51 4.78
C ILE A 28 5.58 6.14 3.60
N HIS A 29 5.87 5.04 2.89
CA HIS A 29 5.03 4.61 1.77
C HIS A 29 3.61 4.25 2.22
N PHE A 30 3.46 3.56 3.35
CA PHE A 30 2.15 3.24 3.93
C PHE A 30 1.36 4.50 4.32
N ILE A 31 2.04 5.53 4.85
CA ILE A 31 1.39 6.82 5.17
C ILE A 31 0.89 7.51 3.89
N LEU A 32 1.72 7.55 2.84
CA LEU A 32 1.34 8.15 1.56
C LEU A 32 0.20 7.38 0.87
N LEU A 33 0.27 6.04 0.87
CA LEU A 33 -0.79 5.19 0.33
C LEU A 33 -2.08 5.25 1.15
N SER A 34 -2.01 5.49 2.45
CA SER A 34 -3.21 5.60 3.29
C SER A 34 -3.91 6.96 3.13
N THR A 35 -3.26 7.99 2.57
CA THR A 35 -3.87 9.30 2.41
C THR A 35 -4.57 9.43 1.06
N ASP A 36 -5.86 9.79 1.08
CA ASP A 36 -6.74 9.94 -0.11
C ASP A 36 -6.10 10.73 -1.28
N ARG A 37 -5.25 11.72 -0.98
CA ARG A 37 -4.55 12.53 -1.99
C ARG A 37 -3.27 11.92 -2.57
N PHE A 38 -2.54 11.13 -1.80
CA PHE A 38 -1.23 10.57 -2.20
C PHE A 38 -1.30 9.07 -2.48
N ASN A 39 -2.47 8.46 -2.29
CA ASN A 39 -2.77 7.10 -2.67
C ASN A 39 -2.81 6.98 -4.20
N TRP A 40 -1.64 6.75 -4.79
CA TRP A 40 -1.50 6.55 -6.23
C TRP A 40 -2.15 5.23 -6.71
N LEU A 41 -2.51 4.33 -5.80
CA LEU A 41 -3.21 3.09 -6.12
C LEU A 41 -4.70 3.33 -6.37
N GLU A 42 -5.32 4.22 -5.59
CA GLU A 42 -6.75 4.55 -5.69
C GLU A 42 -7.01 5.71 -6.67
N GLY A 43 -6.05 6.62 -6.82
CA GLY A 43 -6.07 7.74 -7.78
C GLY A 43 -7.10 8.84 -7.44
N PRO A 44 -6.94 10.06 -8.00
CA PRO A 44 -7.92 11.12 -7.81
C PRO A 44 -9.23 10.70 -8.50
N ARG A 45 -10.24 10.35 -7.70
CA ARG A 45 -11.56 9.86 -8.17
C ARG A 45 -11.50 8.49 -8.86
N LYS A 46 -11.65 7.44 -8.07
CA LYS A 46 -12.65 6.42 -8.41
C LYS A 46 -13.68 6.42 -7.28
N GLY A 47 -14.92 6.74 -7.64
CA GLY A 47 -16.07 6.52 -6.77
C GLY A 47 -16.09 5.06 -6.28
N PRO A 48 -16.89 4.77 -5.24
CA PRO A 48 -16.81 3.57 -4.42
C PRO A 48 -16.53 2.36 -5.28
N ALA A 49 -15.49 1.60 -4.90
CA ALA A 49 -15.08 0.35 -5.53
C ALA A 49 -16.29 -0.32 -6.16
N LYS A 50 -16.35 -0.30 -7.50
CA LYS A 50 -17.40 -1.01 -8.22
C LYS A 50 -17.17 -2.49 -7.94
N THR A 51 -17.81 -2.96 -6.89
CA THR A 51 -18.35 -4.31 -6.83
C THR A 51 -18.91 -4.55 -8.22
N SER A 52 -18.35 -5.51 -8.92
CA SER A 52 -18.92 -6.04 -10.16
C SER A 52 -20.24 -6.68 -9.77
N GLU A 53 -21.25 -5.86 -9.52
CA GLU A 53 -22.62 -6.29 -9.41
C GLU A 53 -22.94 -6.86 -10.79
N ILE A 54 -23.00 -8.18 -10.85
CA ILE A 54 -23.63 -8.88 -11.96
C ILE A 54 -25.09 -8.46 -11.87
N SER A 55 -25.44 -7.34 -12.50
CA SER A 55 -26.82 -6.97 -12.72
C SER A 55 -27.38 -7.97 -13.72
N LEU A 56 -28.02 -9.01 -13.18
CA LEU A 56 -28.92 -9.83 -13.97
C LEU A 56 -29.95 -8.85 -14.57
N PRO A 57 -30.09 -8.78 -15.90
CA PRO A 57 -31.15 -7.98 -16.50
C PRO A 57 -32.47 -8.51 -15.96
N TYR A 58 -33.19 -7.68 -15.19
CA TYR A 58 -34.55 -7.99 -14.78
C TYR A 58 -35.42 -8.02 -16.04
N ALA A 59 -35.72 -9.21 -16.53
CA ALA A 59 -36.73 -9.43 -17.55
C ALA A 59 -38.11 -9.37 -16.86
N PRO A 60 -38.97 -8.39 -17.20
CA PRO A 60 -40.31 -8.36 -16.62
C PRO A 60 -41.09 -9.61 -17.05
N PRO A 61 -41.89 -10.23 -16.16
CA PRO A 61 -42.71 -11.37 -16.52
C PRO A 61 -43.76 -10.93 -17.55
N VAL A 62 -43.66 -11.46 -18.78
CA VAL A 62 -44.68 -11.28 -19.81
C VAL A 62 -45.93 -12.02 -19.35
N MET A 63 -46.94 -11.27 -18.91
CA MET A 63 -48.26 -11.80 -18.59
C MET A 63 -48.95 -12.23 -19.90
N PRO A 64 -49.42 -13.48 -20.03
CA PRO A 64 -50.22 -13.89 -21.17
C PRO A 64 -51.64 -13.32 -21.05
N SER A 65 -52.12 -12.66 -22.11
CA SER A 65 -53.54 -12.30 -22.33
C SER A 65 -54.06 -13.01 -23.56
#